data_AF-A0A1V4ZQJ5-F1
#
_entry.id   AF-A0A1V4ZQJ5-F1
#
_cell.length_a   1.000
_cell.length_b   1.000
_cell.length_c   1.000
_cell.angle_alpha   90.00
_cell.angle_beta   90.00
_cell.angle_gamma   90.00
#
_symmetry.space_group_name_H-M   'P 1'
#
loop_
_entity.id
_entity.type
_entity.pdbx_description
1 polymer ?
#
loop_
_entity_poly.entity_id
_entity_poly.type
_entity_poly.pdbx_seq_one_letter_code
_entity_poly.pdbx_strand_id
1 'polypeptide(L)'
;MGIFRYDSKYSAPTKEQRERYMKGEYEEHRFGKDEEILLVLYDEAAYLKDDTDGVRILFTGASDKGKVHNELRRLLEEHEAKDQRPDGFRRGGDR
;
A
#
# COMPACT_ATOMS: atom_id res chain seq x y z
N MET A 1 14.56 13.15 0.49
CA MET A 1 13.20 12.64 0.23
C MET A 1 13.33 11.34 -0.53
N GLY A 2 12.51 10.34 -0.20
CA GLY A 2 12.69 8.95 -0.62
C GLY A 2 11.50 8.06 -0.25
N ILE A 3 11.59 6.78 -0.61
CA ILE A 3 10.51 5.79 -0.49
C ILE A 3 10.88 4.77 0.58
N PHE A 4 10.02 4.60 1.58
CA PHE A 4 10.17 3.60 2.63
C PHE A 4 9.13 2.51 2.42
N ARG A 5 9.58 1.29 2.09
CA ARG A 5 8.71 0.12 1.96
C ARG A 5 8.84 -0.76 3.19
N TYR A 6 7.70 -1.22 3.67
CA TYR A 6 7.55 -2.11 4.82
C TYR A 6 6.77 -3.33 4.34
N ASP A 7 7.49 -4.43 4.14
CA ASP A 7 6.96 -5.69 3.60
C ASP A 7 6.38 -6.60 4.71
N SER A 8 6.10 -6.03 5.89
CA SER A 8 5.64 -6.80 7.04
C SER A 8 4.47 -6.11 7.72
N LYS A 9 3.44 -6.89 8.07
CA LYS A 9 2.25 -6.41 8.80
C LYS A 9 2.59 -5.73 10.14
N TYR A 10 3.76 -6.01 10.70
CA TYR A 10 4.24 -5.41 11.95
C TYR A 10 5.15 -4.19 11.74
N SER A 11 5.61 -3.98 10.51
CA SER A 11 6.43 -2.83 10.17
C SER A 11 5.54 -1.65 9.79
N ALA A 12 5.84 -0.49 10.35
CA ALA A 12 5.10 0.74 10.11
C ALA A 12 6.07 1.93 10.11
N PRO A 13 5.66 3.08 9.56
CA PRO A 13 6.44 4.30 9.69
C PRO A 13 6.78 4.58 11.15
N THR A 14 8.05 4.90 11.42
CA THR A 14 8.51 5.25 12.77
C THR A 14 7.81 6.51 13.26
N LYS A 15 7.80 6.72 14.58
CA LYS A 15 7.18 7.92 15.17
C LYS A 15 7.74 9.21 14.54
N GLU A 16 9.06 9.28 14.36
CA GLU A 16 9.72 10.44 13.72
C GLU A 16 9.24 10.66 12.28
N GLN A 17 9.08 9.60 11.48
CA GLN A 17 8.55 9.72 10.12
C GLN A 17 7.10 10.20 10.10
N ARG A 18 6.28 9.74 11.05
CA ARG A 18 4.89 10.21 11.18
C ARG A 18 4.84 11.69 11.53
N GLU A 19 5.61 12.10 12.54
CA GLU A 19 5.66 13.50 12.98
C GLU A 19 6.24 14.43 11.91
N ARG A 20 7.18 13.94 11.10
CA ARG A 20 7.84 14.74 10.05
C ARG A 20 7.02 14.83 8.77
N TYR A 21 6.45 13.72 8.30
CA TYR A 21 5.87 13.60 6.96
C TYR A 21 4.37 13.36 6.95
N MET A 22 3.79 12.84 8.03
CA MET A 22 2.36 12.51 8.15
C MET A 22 1.65 13.52 9.08
N LYS A 23 1.92 14.81 8.87
CA LYS A 23 1.35 15.92 9.65
C LYS A 23 0.49 16.82 8.77
N GLY A 24 -0.39 17.58 9.39
CA GLY A 24 -1.24 18.57 8.72
C GLY A 24 -2.51 17.96 8.14
N GLU A 25 -3.09 18.65 7.17
CA GLU A 25 -4.25 18.16 6.43
C GLU A 25 -3.87 16.94 5.58
N TYR A 26 -4.78 15.97 5.57
CA TYR A 26 -4.58 14.73 4.83
C TYR A 26 -5.89 14.29 4.18
N GLU A 27 -5.76 13.64 3.03
CA GLU A 27 -6.87 13.05 2.30
C GLU A 27 -6.74 11.53 2.30
N GLU A 28 -7.75 10.85 2.83
CA GLU A 28 -7.82 9.39 2.84
C GLU A 28 -8.70 8.90 1.68
N HIS A 29 -8.13 8.00 0.89
CA HIS A 29 -8.82 7.30 -0.18
C HIS A 29 -8.70 5.80 0.04
N ARG A 30 -9.83 5.11 -0.05
CA ARG A 30 -9.90 3.67 0.07
C ARG A 30 -10.26 3.06 -1.28
N PHE A 31 -9.57 1.99 -1.62
CA PHE A 31 -9.68 1.30 -2.89
C PHE A 31 -9.74 -0.21 -2.64
N GLY A 32 -10.22 -0.95 -3.66
CA GLY A 32 -10.48 -2.38 -3.56
C GLY A 32 -11.95 -2.68 -3.25
N LYS A 33 -12.29 -3.98 -3.31
CA LYS A 33 -13.67 -4.48 -3.17
C LYS A 33 -14.15 -4.41 -1.72
N ASP A 34 -13.22 -4.63 -0.79
CA ASP A 34 -13.41 -4.58 0.67
C ASP A 34 -12.63 -3.42 1.33
N GLU A 35 -12.36 -2.34 0.58
CA GLU A 35 -11.58 -1.18 1.08
C GLU A 35 -10.18 -1.57 1.61
N GLU A 36 -9.60 -2.63 1.05
CA GLU A 36 -8.37 -3.27 1.53
C GLU A 36 -7.12 -2.42 1.32
N ILE A 37 -7.15 -1.52 0.34
CA ILE A 37 -6.06 -0.60 0.02
C ILE A 37 -6.42 0.80 0.50
N LEU A 38 -5.64 1.34 1.42
CA LEU A 38 -5.76 2.69 1.95
C LEU A 38 -4.61 3.55 1.43
N LEU A 39 -4.95 4.64 0.74
CA LEU A 39 -4.03 5.70 0.35
C LEU A 39 -4.33 6.95 1.18
N VAL A 40 -3.33 7.44 1.90
CA VAL A 40 -3.39 8.70 2.65
C VAL A 40 -2.43 9.70 2.01
N LEU A 41 -2.97 10.79 1.47
CA LEU A 41 -2.18 11.85 0.86
C LEU A 41 -2.00 12.97 1.88
N TYR A 42 -0.75 13.34 2.12
CA TYR A 42 -0.36 14.53 2.89
C TYR A 42 0.15 15.60 1.92
N ASP A 43 0.33 16.83 2.41
CA ASP A 43 0.88 17.94 1.61
C ASP A 43 2.23 17.55 0.98
N GLU A 44 3.17 17.08 1.80
CA GLU A 44 4.55 16.74 1.39
C GLU A 44 4.85 15.22 1.31
N ALA A 45 3.85 14.35 1.50
CA ALA A 45 4.04 12.91 1.52
C ALA A 45 2.80 12.13 1.07
N ALA A 46 2.96 10.83 0.84
CA ALA A 46 1.85 9.90 0.64
C ALA A 46 2.14 8.57 1.32
N TYR A 47 1.13 8.03 1.98
CA TYR A 47 1.21 6.74 2.66
C TYR A 47 0.22 5.77 2.02
N LEU A 48 0.74 4.67 1.49
CA LEU A 48 -0.04 3.61 0.88
C LEU A 48 0.01 2.39 1.80
N LYS A 49 -1.15 1.83 2.13
CA LYS A 49 -1.30 0.64 2.95
C LYS A 49 -2.17 -0.35 2.20
N ASP A 50 -1.71 -1.57 2.14
CA ASP A 50 -2.41 -2.74 1.65
C ASP A 50 -2.61 -3.72 2.82
N ASP A 51 -3.85 -4.01 3.18
CA ASP A 51 -4.13 -4.91 4.31
C ASP A 51 -4.04 -6.40 3.93
N THR A 52 -4.31 -6.71 2.65
CA THR A 52 -4.33 -8.06 2.08
C THR A 52 -2.95 -8.72 2.14
N ASP A 53 -1.96 -8.15 1.44
CA ASP A 53 -0.56 -8.55 1.47
C ASP A 53 0.21 -7.97 2.67
N GLY A 54 -0.35 -6.96 3.34
CA GLY A 54 0.31 -6.33 4.49
C GLY A 54 1.43 -5.36 4.10
N VAL A 55 1.45 -4.93 2.84
CA VAL A 55 2.43 -4.00 2.29
C VAL A 55 2.10 -2.59 2.77
N ARG A 56 3.10 -1.87 3.27
CA ARG A 56 2.96 -0.45 3.64
C ARG A 56 4.10 0.34 3.04
N ILE A 57 3.80 1.47 2.42
CA ILE A 57 4.77 2.27 1.70
C ILE A 57 4.57 3.74 2.03
N LEU A 58 5.62 4.40 2.50
CA LEU A 58 5.65 5.84 2.73
C LEU A 58 6.51 6.51 1.66
N PHE A 59 5.89 7.32 0.83
CA PHE A 59 6.53 8.19 -0.14
C PHE A 59 6.72 9.56 0.50
N THR A 60 7.97 10.01 0.61
CA THR A 60 8.29 11.32 1.19
C THR A 60 8.81 12.26 0.10
N GLY A 61 8.22 13.45 -0.02
CA GLY A 61 8.56 14.45 -1.01
C GLY A 61 7.71 14.43 -2.28
N ALA A 62 7.60 15.59 -2.93
CA ALA A 62 6.73 15.80 -4.09
C ALA A 62 7.05 14.88 -5.27
N SER A 63 8.33 14.67 -5.59
CA SER A 63 8.76 13.80 -6.70
C SER A 63 8.41 12.33 -6.47
N ASP A 64 8.48 11.86 -5.23
CA ASP A 64 8.16 10.48 -4.89
C ASP A 64 6.65 10.28 -4.65
N LYS A 65 5.93 11.31 -4.18
CA LYS A 65 4.47 11.31 -4.07
C LYS A 65 3.82 10.96 -5.41
N GLY A 66 4.33 11.48 -6.53
CA GLY A 66 3.81 11.11 -7.87
C GLY A 66 3.89 9.60 -8.18
N LYS A 67 4.83 8.87 -7.56
CA LYS A 67 4.97 7.42 -7.75
C LYS A 67 3.91 6.62 -6.99
N VAL A 68 3.23 7.22 -6.00
CA VAL A 68 2.20 6.52 -5.23
C VAL A 68 1.05 6.03 -6.11
N HIS A 69 0.68 6.79 -7.15
CA HIS A 69 -0.37 6.39 -8.08
C HIS A 69 0.02 5.18 -8.93
N ASN A 70 1.30 5.09 -9.32
CA ASN A 70 1.81 3.92 -10.06
C ASN A 70 1.78 2.67 -9.17
N GLU A 71 2.16 2.81 -7.90
CA GLU A 71 2.14 1.71 -6.95
C GLU A 71 0.72 1.28 -6.58
N LEU A 72 -0.18 2.25 -6.35
CA LEU A 72 -1.60 1.98 -6.09
C LEU A 72 -2.22 1.20 -7.26
N ARG A 73 -1.98 1.64 -8.49
CA ARG A 73 -2.47 0.95 -9.69
C ARG A 73 -1.94 -0.48 -9.75
N ARG A 74 -0.64 -0.67 -9.49
CA ARG A 74 -0.04 -2.00 -9.44
C ARG A 74 -0.72 -2.89 -8.39
N LEU A 75 -0.94 -2.40 -7.17
CA LEU A 75 -1.63 -3.16 -6.12
C LEU A 75 -3.05 -3.55 -6.52
N LEU A 76 -3.79 -2.64 -7.16
CA LEU A 76 -5.13 -2.92 -7.66
C LEU A 76 -5.12 -3.99 -8.75
N GLU A 77 -4.18 -3.92 -9.69
CA GLU A 77 -3.99 -4.94 -10.72
C GLU A 77 -3.61 -6.30 -10.11
N GLU A 78 -2.74 -6.32 -9.08
CA GLU A 78 -2.37 -7.55 -8.37
C GLU A 78 -3.56 -8.15 -7.57
N HIS A 79 -4.38 -7.32 -6.94
CA HIS A 79 -5.61 -7.74 -6.27
C HIS A 79 -6.63 -8.32 -7.25
N GLU A 80 -6.85 -7.63 -8.37
CA GLU A 80 -7.79 -8.10 -9.40
C GLU A 80 -7.30 -9.42 -10.01
N ALA A 81 -5.99 -9.57 -10.24
CA ALA A 81 -5.41 -10.81 -10.72
C ALA A 81 -5.50 -11.95 -9.69
N LYS A 82 -5.44 -11.63 -8.38
CA LYS A 82 -5.65 -12.61 -7.30
C LYS A 82 -7.12 -13.01 -7.16
N ASP A 83 -8.08 -12.09 -7.30
CA ASP A 83 -9.53 -12.38 -7.29
C ASP A 83 -9.93 -13.20 -8.53
N GLN A 84 -9.35 -12.89 -9.70
CA GLN A 84 -9.58 -13.63 -10.95
C GLN A 84 -8.89 -14.98 -11.03
N ARG A 85 -7.89 -15.25 -10.17
CA ARG A 85 -7.42 -16.60 -9.94
C ARG A 85 -8.34 -17.23 -8.90
N PRO A 86 -9.36 -18.02 -9.27
CA PRO A 86 -9.86 -18.99 -8.31
C PRO A 86 -8.63 -19.77 -7.87
N ASP A 87 -8.41 -19.87 -6.56
CA ASP A 87 -7.50 -20.84 -5.97
C ASP A 87 -8.04 -22.24 -6.35
N GLY A 88 -7.75 -22.62 -7.59
CA GLY A 88 -8.20 -23.78 -8.31
C GLY A 88 -7.13 -24.86 -8.32
N PHE A 89 -6.15 -24.78 -7.42
CA PHE A 89 -5.24 -25.88 -7.15
C PHE A 89 -5.58 -26.53 -5.82
N ARG A 90 -6.69 -27.28 -5.86
CA ARG A 90 -6.94 -28.38 -4.95
C ARG A 90 -5.71 -29.30 -4.89
N ARG A 91 -5.37 -29.70 -3.66
CA ARG A 91 -4.61 -30.91 -3.30
C ARG A 91 -4.72 -32.05 -4.31
N GLY A 92 -3.61 -32.76 -4.54
CA GLY A 92 -3.63 -34.18 -4.86
C GLY A 92 -2.60 -34.62 -5.88
N GLY A 93 -1.47 -35.14 -5.40
CA GLY A 93 -0.47 -35.82 -6.22
C GLY A 93 0.51 -36.60 -5.35
N ASP A 94 -0.04 -37.35 -4.39
CA ASP A 94 0.67 -38.47 -3.75
C ASP A 94 0.95 -39.52 -4.82
N ARG A 95 2.22 -39.74 -5.13
CA ARG A 95 2.72 -41.02 -5.66
C ARG A 95 4.22 -41.17 -5.47
#